data_AF-A0AA46WT39-F1
#
_entry.id   AF-A0AA46WT39-F1
#
_cell.length_a   1.000
_cell.length_b   1.000
_cell.length_c   1.000
_cell.angle_alpha   90.00
_cell.angle_beta   90.00
_cell.angle_gamma   90.00
#
_symmetry.space_group_name_H-M   'P 1'
#
loop_
_entity.id
_entity.type
_entity.pdbx_description
1 polymer ?
#
loop_
_entity_poly.entity_id
_entity_poly.type
_entity_poly.pdbx_seq_one_letter_code
_entity_poly.pdbx_strand_id
1 'polypeptide(L)'
;MSLYVDPDELDRAAGIYTGAATDTADLVDTCPTSVDAGLATGPLTGMLAQIVTDLAGMVELLGGTGGLLTTTAQTYRDADDEAAAALVRTWSE
;
A
#
# COMPACT_ATOMS: atom_id res chain seq x y z
N MET A 1 27.00 8.06 -9.97
CA MET A 1 26.28 6.88 -9.47
C MET A 1 24.84 7.02 -9.95
N SER A 2 24.44 6.33 -11.02
CA SER A 2 23.01 6.25 -11.37
C SER A 2 22.45 5.00 -10.71
N LEU A 3 21.42 5.19 -9.89
CA LEU A 3 20.63 4.09 -9.36
C LEU A 3 19.74 3.62 -10.52
N TYR A 4 19.95 2.40 -11.02
CA TYR A 4 18.97 1.78 -11.90
C TYR A 4 17.79 1.33 -11.04
N VAL A 5 16.59 1.79 -11.39
CA VAL A 5 15.34 1.39 -10.75
C VAL A 5 14.49 0.70 -11.79
N ASP A 6 14.03 -0.50 -11.45
CA ASP A 6 13.14 -1.31 -12.29
C ASP A 6 11.68 -0.97 -11.93
N PRO A 7 10.91 -0.32 -12.83
CA PRO A 7 9.50 0.00 -12.58
C PRO A 7 8.61 -1.22 -12.38
N ASP A 8 8.94 -2.36 -13.01
CA ASP A 8 8.14 -3.58 -12.91
C ASP A 8 8.33 -4.25 -11.54
N GLU A 9 9.54 -4.14 -10.98
CA GLU A 9 9.82 -4.52 -9.59
C GLU A 9 9.03 -3.68 -8.59
N LEU A 10 8.95 -2.37 -8.82
CA LEU A 10 8.17 -1.45 -7.99
C LEU A 10 6.68 -1.77 -8.04
N ASP A 11 6.12 -2.07 -9.21
CA ASP A 11 4.71 -2.45 -9.35
C ASP A 11 4.43 -3.82 -8.71
N ARG A 12 5.36 -4.77 -8.81
CA ARG A 12 5.24 -6.05 -8.10
C ARG A 12 5.22 -5.84 -6.58
N ALA A 13 6.10 -4.99 -6.07
CA ALA A 13 6.10 -4.63 -4.65
C ALA A 13 4.81 -3.90 -4.25
N ALA A 14 4.34 -2.96 -5.07
CA ALA A 14 3.07 -2.27 -4.87
C ALA A 14 1.90 -3.27 -4.74
N GLY A 15 1.85 -4.28 -5.63
CA GLY A 15 0.85 -5.34 -5.58
C GLY A 15 0.87 -6.14 -4.27
N ILE A 16 2.04 -6.41 -3.69
CA ILE A 16 2.16 -7.07 -2.39
C ILE A 16 1.55 -6.20 -1.28
N TYR A 17 1.85 -4.89 -1.26
CA TYR A 17 1.31 -3.97 -0.27
C TYR A 17 -0.22 -3.80 -0.41
N THR A 18 -0.72 -3.65 -1.63
CA THR A 18 -2.16 -3.58 -1.88
C THR A 18 -2.87 -4.88 -1.49
N GLY A 19 -2.29 -6.04 -1.81
CA GLY A 19 -2.82 -7.33 -1.38
C GLY A 19 -2.87 -7.46 0.14
N ALA A 20 -1.79 -7.10 0.83
CA ALA A 20 -1.77 -7.10 2.30
C ALA A 20 -2.78 -6.11 2.91
N ALA A 21 -3.03 -4.96 2.27
CA ALA A 21 -4.06 -4.03 2.69
C ALA A 21 -5.46 -4.64 2.58
N THR A 22 -5.74 -5.36 1.48
CA THR A 22 -6.99 -6.11 1.30
C THR A 22 -7.14 -7.21 2.35
N ASP A 23 -6.13 -8.05 2.54
CA ASP A 23 -6.16 -9.13 3.56
C ASP A 23 -6.39 -8.56 4.98
N THR A 24 -5.82 -7.39 5.27
CA THR A 24 -6.01 -6.69 6.56
C THR A 24 -7.43 -6.14 6.70
N ALA A 25 -8.01 -5.60 5.63
CA ALA A 25 -9.39 -5.13 5.62
C ALA A 25 -10.37 -6.30 5.86
N ASP A 26 -10.12 -7.45 5.25
CA ASP A 26 -10.94 -8.64 5.46
C ASP A 26 -10.90 -9.11 6.92
N LEU A 27 -9.76 -8.94 7.62
CA LEU A 27 -9.68 -9.25 9.06
C LEU A 27 -10.57 -8.33 9.92
N VAL A 28 -10.74 -7.06 9.54
CA VAL A 28 -11.63 -6.13 10.25
C VAL A 28 -13.07 -6.65 10.22
N ASP A 29 -13.51 -7.17 9.09
CA ASP A 29 -14.87 -7.71 8.92
C ASP A 29 -15.13 -8.97 9.76
N THR A 30 -14.07 -9.66 10.20
CA THR A 30 -14.17 -10.81 11.11
C THR A 30 -14.20 -10.42 12.59
N CYS A 31 -13.88 -9.16 12.94
CA CYS A 31 -13.85 -8.75 14.34
C CYS A 31 -15.26 -8.66 14.94
N PRO A 32 -15.51 -9.29 16.10
CA PRO A 32 -16.78 -9.16 16.78
C PRO A 32 -16.97 -7.73 17.29
N THR A 33 -18.18 -7.19 17.13
CA THR A 33 -18.52 -5.83 17.56
C THR A 33 -18.81 -5.73 19.06
N SER A 34 -19.05 -6.85 19.73
CA SER A 34 -19.23 -6.95 21.18
C SER A 34 -18.98 -8.38 21.67
N VAL A 35 -18.75 -8.53 22.98
CA VAL A 35 -18.60 -9.82 23.66
C VAL A 35 -19.40 -9.78 24.95
N ASP A 36 -20.14 -10.85 25.24
CA ASP A 36 -20.77 -11.04 26.55
C ASP A 36 -19.82 -11.82 27.48
N ALA A 37 -19.25 -11.11 28.45
CA ALA A 37 -18.33 -11.65 29.45
C ALA A 37 -18.67 -11.16 30.87
N GLY A 38 -19.91 -10.78 31.13
CA GLY A 38 -20.35 -10.22 32.41
C GLY A 38 -19.58 -8.95 32.79
N LEU A 39 -18.90 -8.95 33.94
CA LEU A 39 -18.16 -7.78 34.42
C LEU A 39 -16.99 -7.36 33.50
N ALA A 40 -16.50 -8.27 32.66
CA ALA A 40 -15.42 -8.01 31.72
C ALA A 40 -15.89 -7.47 30.35
N THR A 41 -17.21 -7.44 30.09
CA THR A 41 -17.79 -6.98 28.81
C THR A 41 -17.26 -5.61 28.38
N GLY A 42 -17.24 -4.64 29.29
CA GLY A 42 -16.76 -3.28 29.01
C GLY A 42 -15.29 -3.25 28.55
N PRO A 43 -14.35 -3.73 29.38
CA PRO A 43 -12.94 -3.81 28.99
C PRO A 43 -12.68 -4.57 27.69
N LEU A 44 -13.33 -5.73 27.48
CA LEU A 44 -13.12 -6.54 26.27
C LEU A 44 -13.67 -5.84 25.01
N THR A 45 -14.82 -5.17 25.11
CA THR A 45 -15.36 -4.37 24.00
C THR A 45 -14.43 -3.21 23.65
N GLY A 46 -13.82 -2.57 24.66
CA GLY A 46 -12.81 -1.53 24.44
C GLY A 46 -11.55 -2.06 23.72
N MET A 47 -11.08 -3.25 24.09
CA MET A 47 -9.96 -3.91 23.41
C MET A 47 -10.29 -4.24 21.95
N LEU A 48 -11.49 -4.76 21.68
CA LEU A 48 -11.96 -5.03 20.31
C LEU A 48 -12.04 -3.77 19.46
N ALA A 49 -12.56 -2.67 20.02
CA ALA A 49 -12.62 -1.39 19.33
C ALA A 49 -11.21 -0.86 18.98
N GLN A 50 -10.24 -1.04 19.88
CA GLN A 50 -8.85 -0.66 19.60
C GLN A 50 -8.25 -1.52 18.49
N ILE A 51 -8.47 -2.84 18.51
CA ILE A 51 -8.00 -3.76 17.45
C ILE A 51 -8.55 -3.33 16.08
N VAL A 52 -9.84 -3.03 15.99
CA VAL A 52 -10.46 -2.56 14.74
C VAL A 52 -9.83 -1.25 14.27
N THR A 53 -9.55 -0.32 15.19
CA THR A 53 -8.89 0.96 14.87
C THR A 53 -7.47 0.74 14.36
N ASP A 54 -6.70 -0.14 14.99
CA ASP A 54 -5.33 -0.44 14.62
C ASP A 54 -5.27 -1.11 13.23
N LEU A 55 -6.17 -2.06 12.96
CA LEU A 55 -6.28 -2.70 11.65
C LEU A 55 -6.65 -1.70 10.55
N ALA A 56 -7.59 -0.79 10.80
CA ALA A 56 -7.94 0.27 9.85
C ALA A 56 -6.71 1.15 9.51
N GLY A 57 -5.92 1.53 10.52
CA GLY A 57 -4.68 2.27 10.31
C GLY A 57 -3.64 1.48 9.49
N MET A 58 -3.57 0.16 9.66
CA MET A 58 -2.71 -0.70 8.84
C MET A 58 -3.16 -0.75 7.38
N VAL A 59 -4.47 -0.84 7.11
CA VAL A 59 -5.02 -0.80 5.74
C VAL A 59 -4.58 0.49 5.04
N GLU A 60 -4.73 1.64 5.70
CA GLU A 60 -4.31 2.94 5.16
C GLU A 60 -2.81 3.00 4.88
N LEU A 61 -1.98 2.54 5.83
CA LEU A 61 -0.53 2.54 5.68
C LEU A 61 -0.07 1.65 4.53
N LEU A 62 -0.59 0.42 4.45
CA LEU A 62 -0.24 -0.55 3.41
C LEU A 62 -0.72 -0.07 2.04
N GLY A 63 -1.98 0.36 1.92
CA GLY A 63 -2.54 0.89 0.68
C GLY A 63 -1.81 2.14 0.20
N GLY A 64 -1.51 3.07 1.12
CA GLY A 64 -0.73 4.27 0.82
C GLY A 64 0.68 3.96 0.34
N THR A 65 1.36 2.99 0.97
CA THR A 65 2.69 2.54 0.55
C THR A 65 2.66 1.92 -0.84
N GLY A 66 1.67 1.06 -1.13
CA GLY A 66 1.45 0.51 -2.47
C GLY A 66 1.26 1.61 -3.52
N GLY A 67 0.41 2.60 -3.23
CA GLY A 67 0.18 3.74 -4.12
C GLY A 67 1.43 4.59 -4.39
N LEU A 68 2.28 4.80 -3.38
CA LEU A 68 3.57 5.49 -3.53
C LEU A 68 4.51 4.74 -4.47
N LEU A 69 4.58 3.41 -4.36
CA LEU A 69 5.41 2.59 -5.24
C LEU A 69 4.92 2.61 -6.68
N THR A 70 3.62 2.50 -6.92
CA THR A 70 3.02 2.65 -8.26
C THR A 70 3.30 4.03 -8.86
N THR A 71 3.15 5.09 -8.06
CA THR A 71 3.47 6.46 -8.51
C THR A 71 4.95 6.59 -8.87
N THR A 72 5.83 5.97 -8.09
CA THR A 72 7.27 5.96 -8.33
C THR A 72 7.58 5.20 -9.62
N ALA A 73 6.98 4.03 -9.84
CA ALA A 73 7.14 3.25 -11.08
C ALA A 73 6.74 4.07 -12.31
N GLN A 74 5.60 4.76 -12.25
CA GLN A 74 5.15 5.63 -13.34
C GLN A 74 6.15 6.77 -13.61
N THR A 75 6.67 7.39 -12.55
CA THR A 75 7.64 8.49 -12.67
C THR A 75 8.92 8.04 -13.39
N TYR A 76 9.41 6.81 -13.12
CA TYR A 76 10.57 6.27 -13.84
C TYR A 76 10.26 5.98 -15.32
N ARG A 77 9.08 5.43 -15.63
CA ARG A 77 8.66 5.21 -17.03
C ARG A 77 8.57 6.51 -17.80
N ASP A 78 7.96 7.55 -17.22
CA ASP A 78 7.84 8.87 -17.85
C ASP A 78 9.23 9.48 -18.12
N ALA A 79 10.17 9.33 -17.17
CA ALA A 79 11.54 9.80 -17.34
C ALA A 79 12.30 9.04 -18.44
N ASP A 80 12.12 7.73 -18.53
CA ASP A 80 12.71 6.90 -19.58
C ASP A 80 12.16 7.27 -20.97
N ASP A 81 10.86 7.51 -21.09
CA ASP A 81 10.23 7.97 -22.33
C ASP A 81 10.74 9.36 -22.76
N GLU A 82 10.90 10.29 -21.80
CA GLU A 82 11.47 11.61 -22.06
C GLU A 82 12.93 11.52 -22.54
N ALA A 83 13.73 10.68 -21.89
CA ALA A 83 15.13 10.44 -22.26
C ALA A 83 15.24 9.81 -23.65
N ALA A 84 14.41 8.81 -23.96
CA ALA A 84 14.35 8.19 -25.28
C ALA A 84 13.97 9.21 -26.37
N ALA A 85 12.95 10.04 -26.13
CA ALA A 85 12.53 11.10 -27.05
C ALA A 85 13.62 12.16 -27.28
N ALA A 86 14.41 12.49 -26.26
CA ALA A 86 15.56 13.39 -26.39
C ALA A 86 16.69 12.78 -27.24
N LEU A 87 16.98 11.49 -27.06
CA LEU A 87 17.99 10.77 -27.85
C LEU A 87 17.60 10.72 -29.33
N VAL A 88 16.36 10.37 -29.64
CA VAL A 88 15.84 10.33 -31.03
C VAL A 88 15.98 11.70 -31.71
N ARG A 89 15.60 12.78 -31.02
CA ARG A 89 15.76 14.15 -31.55
C ARG A 89 17.20 14.47 -31.90
N THR A 90 18.12 14.14 -30.99
CA THR A 90 19.56 14.38 -31.19
C THR A 90 20.13 13.62 -32.39
N TRP A 91 19.60 12.43 -32.71
CA TRP A 91 20.06 11.63 -33.86
C TRP A 91 19.38 12.00 -35.19
N SER A 92 18.28 12.73 -35.13
CA SER A 92 17.55 13.22 -36.30
C SER A 92 18.03 14.59 -36.81
N GLU A 93 18.94 15.24 -36.07
CA GLU A 93 19.70 16.45 -36.45
C GLU A 93 21.02 16.09 -37.13
#